data_AF-A0A955VJ63-F1
#
_entry.id   AF-A0A955VJ63-F1
#
_cell.length_a   1.000
_cell.length_b   1.000
_cell.length_c   1.000
_cell.angle_alpha   90.00
_cell.angle_beta   90.00
_cell.angle_gamma   90.00
#
_symmetry.space_group_name_H-M   'P 1'
#
loop_
_entity.id
_entity.type
_entity.pdbx_description
1 polymer ?
#
loop_
_entity_poly.entity_id
_entity_poly.type
_entity_poly.pdbx_seq_one_letter_code
_entity_poly.pdbx_strand_id
1 'polypeptide(L)'
;MQEMFSGPLDNLRQWWASVRMWALIGGVLFLALFVTIFIASGFVSVPDGKALVVIKKTGDDLPPGAVIATSSSQKGIQLNLQPEGWHFFNPYSWDTRIVNKLEVPEGKLGVLIRLFGKQPDPTRVVAGPGEKGVVEKVLLPGRHMINPYAYRIELQDKV
;
A
#
# COMPACT_ATOMS: atom_id res chain seq x y z
N MET A 1 -72.64 5.70 -1.88
CA MET A 1 -72.64 6.19 -0.49
C MET A 1 -71.54 5.45 0.28
N GLN A 2 -70.27 5.79 -0.01
CA GLN A 2 -69.12 5.06 0.56
C GLN A 2 -67.85 5.92 0.65
N GLU A 3 -67.99 7.24 0.74
CA GLU A 3 -66.85 8.14 0.89
C GLU A 3 -67.12 9.15 2.00
N MET A 4 -66.92 8.78 3.26
CA MET A 4 -66.89 9.79 4.34
C MET A 4 -66.24 9.32 5.65
N PHE A 5 -65.24 8.44 5.65
CA PHE A 5 -64.50 8.12 6.89
C PHE A 5 -63.07 7.63 6.60
N SER A 6 -62.29 8.38 5.81
CA SER A 6 -60.82 8.29 5.90
C SER A 6 -60.37 9.09 7.13
N GLY A 7 -60.00 8.37 8.19
CA GLY A 7 -59.77 8.97 9.50
C GLY A 7 -58.42 9.69 9.58
N PRO A 8 -58.26 10.67 10.50
CA PRO A 8 -56.98 11.36 10.72
C PRO A 8 -55.83 10.42 11.15
N LEU A 9 -56.15 9.21 11.61
CA LEU A 9 -55.19 8.17 12.00
C LEU A 9 -54.54 7.47 10.80
N ASP A 10 -55.21 7.40 9.64
CA ASP A 10 -54.65 6.82 8.42
C ASP A 10 -53.52 7.69 7.87
N ASN A 11 -53.70 9.01 7.97
CA ASN A 11 -52.71 10.02 7.58
C ASN A 11 -51.45 9.93 8.44
N LEU A 12 -51.60 9.69 9.75
CA LEU A 12 -50.47 9.53 10.67
C LEU A 12 -49.70 8.24 10.38
N ARG A 13 -50.39 7.13 10.11
CA ARG A 13 -49.76 5.84 9.73
C ARG A 13 -49.07 5.93 8.36
N GLN A 14 -49.66 6.60 7.37
CA GLN A 14 -49.01 6.89 6.08
C GLN A 14 -47.81 7.85 6.22
N TRP A 15 -47.91 8.84 7.10
CA TRP A 15 -46.80 9.74 7.42
C TRP A 15 -45.63 8.98 8.06
N TRP A 16 -45.87 8.11 9.03
CA TRP A 16 -44.83 7.24 9.60
C TRP A 16 -44.28 6.22 8.60
N ALA A 17 -45.12 5.70 7.68
CA ALA A 17 -44.68 4.80 6.62
C ALA A 17 -43.79 5.50 5.58
N SER A 18 -44.11 6.74 5.21
CA SER A 18 -43.28 7.56 4.31
C SER A 18 -41.98 8.00 4.98
N VAL A 19 -41.99 8.40 6.24
CA VAL A 19 -40.75 8.69 7.01
C VAL A 19 -39.84 7.46 7.06
N ARG A 20 -40.37 6.26 7.31
CA ARG A 20 -39.60 5.01 7.26
C ARG A 20 -39.05 4.70 5.88
N MET A 21 -39.83 4.93 4.83
CA MET A 21 -39.42 4.72 3.44
C MET A 21 -38.28 5.67 3.04
N TRP A 22 -38.42 6.96 3.35
CA TRP A 22 -37.37 7.97 3.10
C TRP A 22 -36.12 7.71 3.96
N ALA A 23 -36.26 7.23 5.19
CA ALA A 23 -35.13 6.82 6.01
C ALA A 23 -34.39 5.60 5.43
N LEU A 24 -35.11 4.61 4.88
CA LEU A 24 -34.50 3.46 4.20
C LEU A 24 -33.80 3.89 2.91
N ILE A 25 -34.44 4.73 2.08
CA ILE A 25 -33.83 5.25 0.85
C ILE A 25 -32.61 6.10 1.17
N GLY A 26 -32.71 7.01 2.14
CA GLY A 26 -31.60 7.83 2.61
C GLY A 26 -30.45 6.99 3.17
N GLY A 27 -30.75 5.94 3.93
CA GLY A 27 -29.77 4.99 4.44
C GLY A 27 -29.05 4.22 3.33
N VAL A 28 -29.78 3.74 2.31
CA VAL A 28 -29.20 3.06 1.15
C VAL A 28 -28.33 4.00 0.32
N LEU A 29 -28.78 5.23 0.06
CA LEU A 29 -28.01 6.24 -0.65
C LEU A 29 -26.74 6.64 0.11
N PHE A 30 -26.84 6.80 1.43
CA PHE A 30 -25.69 7.07 2.29
C PHE A 30 -24.68 5.92 2.26
N LEU A 31 -25.16 4.67 2.34
CA LEU A 31 -24.29 3.50 2.28
C LEU A 31 -23.63 3.34 0.90
N ALA A 32 -24.37 3.60 -0.18
CA ALA A 32 -23.81 3.61 -1.53
C ALA A 32 -22.73 4.68 -1.68
N LEU A 33 -22.99 5.92 -1.23
CA LEU A 33 -22.03 7.02 -1.26
C LEU A 33 -20.79 6.67 -0.42
N PHE A 34 -20.97 6.11 0.78
CA PHE A 34 -19.89 5.69 1.64
C PHE A 34 -19.01 4.62 0.98
N VAL A 35 -19.62 3.60 0.37
CA VAL A 35 -18.89 2.55 -0.36
C VAL A 35 -18.14 3.14 -1.55
N THR A 36 -18.73 4.06 -2.31
CA THR A 36 -18.05 4.73 -3.42
C THR A 36 -16.84 5.54 -2.95
N ILE A 37 -16.98 6.32 -1.87
CA ILE A 37 -15.87 7.09 -1.29
C ILE A 37 -14.78 6.15 -0.76
N PHE A 38 -15.18 5.07 -0.09
CA PHE A 38 -14.25 4.09 0.44
C PHE A 38 -13.43 3.41 -0.68
N ILE A 39 -14.08 2.99 -1.77
CA ILE A 39 -13.40 2.43 -2.95
C ILE A 39 -12.51 3.49 -3.60
N ALA A 40 -13.01 4.71 -3.82
CA ALA A 40 -12.23 5.79 -4.44
C ALA A 40 -10.97 6.13 -3.63
N SER A 41 -11.05 6.09 -2.30
CA SER A 41 -9.90 6.34 -1.42
C SER A 41 -8.78 5.29 -1.51
N GLY A 42 -9.09 4.10 -2.03
CA GLY A 42 -8.10 3.04 -2.26
C GLY A 42 -7.37 3.13 -3.60
N PHE A 43 -7.82 3.99 -4.52
CA PHE A 43 -7.14 4.20 -5.80
C PHE A 43 -5.94 5.11 -5.62
N VAL A 44 -4.75 4.57 -5.87
CA VAL A 44 -3.51 5.33 -5.84
C VAL A 44 -2.91 5.33 -7.24
N SER A 45 -2.64 6.53 -7.76
CA SER A 45 -1.95 6.73 -9.03
C SER A 45 -0.48 6.97 -8.76
N VAL A 46 0.39 6.18 -9.40
CA VAL A 46 1.84 6.30 -9.31
C VAL A 46 2.33 7.03 -10.56
N PRO A 47 2.92 8.24 -10.41
CA PRO A 47 3.49 8.98 -11.52
C PRO A 47 4.68 8.24 -12.16
N ASP A 48 4.98 8.58 -13.41
CA ASP A 48 6.13 8.03 -14.13
C ASP A 48 7.46 8.35 -13.42
N GLY A 49 8.40 7.41 -13.49
CA GLY A 49 9.70 7.50 -12.81
C GLY A 49 9.64 7.29 -11.29
N LYS A 50 8.47 7.00 -10.73
CA LYS A 50 8.28 6.67 -9.31
C LYS A 50 7.88 5.20 -9.14
N ALA A 51 8.02 4.71 -7.93
CA ALA A 51 7.59 3.39 -7.52
C ALA A 51 6.76 3.51 -6.25
N LEU A 52 5.85 2.55 -6.04
CA LEU A 52 5.03 2.52 -4.85
C LEU A 52 5.58 1.51 -3.85
N VAL A 53 5.94 2.01 -2.67
CA VAL A 53 6.17 1.18 -1.49
C VAL A 53 4.83 0.94 -0.82
N VAL A 54 4.48 -0.32 -0.63
CA VAL A 54 3.27 -0.72 0.10
C VAL A 54 3.67 -1.21 1.50
N ILE A 55 2.93 -0.76 2.50
CA ILE A 55 3.15 -1.10 3.90
C ILE A 55 1.88 -1.76 4.40
N LYS A 56 1.97 -3.01 4.82
CA LYS A 56 0.82 -3.76 5.32
C LYS A 56 0.61 -3.43 6.79
N LYS A 57 -0.58 -2.97 7.17
CA LYS A 57 -0.92 -2.66 8.57
C LYS A 57 -1.40 -3.91 9.32
N THR A 58 -1.94 -4.88 8.61
CA THR A 58 -2.65 -6.04 9.18
C THR A 58 -1.98 -7.35 8.76
N GLY A 59 -1.77 -8.27 9.68
CA GLY A 59 -1.20 -9.59 9.39
C GLY A 59 -0.26 -10.07 10.49
N ASP A 60 0.58 -11.05 10.14
CA ASP A 60 1.52 -11.66 11.07
C ASP A 60 2.61 -10.67 11.49
N ASP A 61 3.06 -10.79 12.73
CA ASP A 61 4.14 -9.97 13.25
C ASP A 61 5.47 -10.28 12.58
N LEU A 62 6.34 -9.27 12.50
CA LEU A 62 7.68 -9.48 11.97
C LEU A 62 8.53 -10.30 12.95
N PRO A 63 9.47 -11.10 12.44
CA PRO A 63 10.50 -11.70 13.27
C PRO A 63 11.19 -10.62 14.10
N PRO A 64 11.57 -10.90 15.36
CA PRO A 64 12.28 -9.94 16.20
C PRO A 64 13.51 -9.36 15.49
N GLY A 65 13.59 -8.03 15.40
CA GLY A 65 14.68 -7.32 14.73
C GLY A 65 14.54 -7.14 13.22
N ALA A 66 13.52 -7.73 12.58
CA ALA A 66 13.21 -7.47 11.18
C ALA A 66 12.32 -6.22 11.04
N VAL A 67 12.63 -5.37 10.06
CA VAL A 67 11.83 -4.17 9.70
C VAL A 67 11.12 -4.34 8.35
N ILE A 68 11.64 -5.21 7.50
CA ILE A 68 11.11 -5.49 6.16
C ILE A 68 10.35 -6.82 6.18
N ALA A 69 9.12 -6.79 5.68
CA ALA A 69 8.34 -7.98 5.43
C ALA A 69 8.89 -8.70 4.20
N THR A 70 9.44 -9.89 4.40
CA THR A 70 9.87 -10.78 3.31
C THR A 70 8.71 -11.54 2.71
N SER A 71 7.64 -11.74 3.49
CA SER A 71 6.44 -12.46 3.09
C SER A 71 5.24 -11.50 2.98
N SER A 72 4.38 -11.72 1.99
CA SER A 72 3.17 -10.91 1.77
C SER A 72 2.15 -10.99 2.91
N SER A 73 2.22 -12.02 3.77
CA SER A 73 1.36 -12.15 4.95
C SER A 73 1.75 -11.20 6.09
N GLN A 74 3.04 -10.89 6.21
CA GLN A 74 3.60 -10.15 7.34
C GLN A 74 3.22 -8.66 7.27
N LYS A 75 2.99 -8.06 8.45
CA LYS A 75 2.78 -6.61 8.62
C LYS A 75 4.05 -5.84 8.23
N GLY A 76 4.01 -4.52 8.08
CA GLY A 76 5.19 -3.70 7.78
C GLY A 76 5.50 -3.51 6.29
N ILE A 77 6.71 -3.00 6.02
CA ILE A 77 7.13 -2.55 4.68
C ILE A 77 7.38 -3.76 3.79
N GLN A 78 6.67 -3.86 2.68
CA GLN A 78 6.88 -4.95 1.73
C GLN A 78 8.17 -4.76 0.94
N LEU A 79 8.88 -5.87 0.72
CA LEU A 79 10.10 -5.87 -0.09
C LEU A 79 9.83 -5.46 -1.55
N ASN A 80 8.75 -5.97 -2.13
CA ASN A 80 8.38 -5.74 -3.51
C ASN A 80 7.76 -4.35 -3.69
N LEU A 81 8.31 -3.59 -4.63
CA LEU A 81 7.74 -2.32 -5.07
C LEU A 81 6.74 -2.56 -6.20
N GLN A 82 5.70 -1.74 -6.26
CA GLN A 82 4.80 -1.73 -7.40
C GLN A 82 5.29 -0.74 -8.47
N PRO A 83 5.20 -1.10 -9.75
CA PRO A 83 5.58 -0.24 -10.87
C PRO A 83 4.64 0.96 -11.01
N GLU A 84 4.95 1.87 -11.93
CA GLU A 84 4.04 2.98 -12.23
C GLU A 84 2.68 2.51 -12.75
N GLY A 85 1.68 3.39 -12.63
CA GLY A 85 0.31 3.12 -13.05
C GLY A 85 -0.70 3.18 -11.91
N TRP A 86 -1.86 2.62 -12.18
CA TRP A 86 -3.00 2.62 -11.26
C TRP A 86 -3.00 1.34 -10.45
N HIS A 87 -2.95 1.49 -9.13
CA HIS A 87 -3.06 0.38 -8.21
C HIS A 87 -4.17 0.64 -7.19
N PHE A 88 -4.91 -0.41 -6.85
CA PHE A 88 -5.94 -0.36 -5.83
C PHE A 88 -5.45 -1.05 -4.57
N PHE A 89 -5.38 -0.30 -3.47
CA PHE A 89 -5.05 -0.82 -2.15
C PHE A 89 -6.13 -0.43 -1.15
N ASN A 90 -6.57 -1.38 -0.34
CA ASN A 90 -7.53 -1.08 0.72
C ASN A 90 -6.85 -0.19 1.79
N PRO A 91 -7.31 1.07 2.01
CA PRO A 91 -6.69 2.00 2.96
C PRO A 91 -6.67 1.50 4.41
N TYR A 92 -7.59 0.59 4.74
CA TYR A 92 -7.69 -0.03 6.05
C TYR A 92 -6.50 -0.96 6.33
N SER A 93 -6.14 -1.81 5.36
CA SER A 93 -5.11 -2.83 5.54
C SER A 93 -3.73 -2.41 5.03
N TRP A 94 -3.65 -1.38 4.19
CA TRP A 94 -2.44 -0.98 3.49
C TRP A 94 -2.20 0.53 3.65
N ASP A 95 -0.95 0.91 3.88
CA ASP A 95 -0.44 2.26 3.65
C ASP A 95 0.37 2.26 2.35
N THR A 96 0.35 3.36 1.62
CA THR A 96 1.07 3.48 0.34
C THR A 96 1.98 4.70 0.38
N ARG A 97 3.21 4.54 -0.10
CA ARG A 97 4.23 5.60 -0.10
C ARG A 97 4.89 5.64 -1.46
N ILE A 98 4.77 6.76 -2.13
CA ILE A 98 5.41 6.97 -3.43
C ILE A 98 6.88 7.33 -3.19
N VAL A 99 7.80 6.60 -3.80
CA VAL A 99 9.24 6.82 -3.74
C VAL A 99 9.80 7.00 -5.17
N ASN A 100 10.91 7.72 -5.31
CA ASN A 100 11.55 7.86 -6.62
C ASN A 100 12.30 6.57 -7.00
N LYS A 101 12.32 6.21 -8.28
CA LYS A 101 13.19 5.15 -8.78
C LYS A 101 14.66 5.61 -8.65
N LEU A 102 15.55 4.66 -8.42
CA LEU A 102 16.97 4.93 -8.34
C LEU A 102 17.52 5.12 -9.76
N GLU A 103 18.20 6.24 -10.01
CA GLU A 103 18.93 6.49 -11.24
C GLU A 103 20.43 6.41 -10.95
N VAL A 104 21.09 5.41 -11.53
CA VAL A 104 22.54 5.26 -11.47
C VAL A 104 23.13 5.98 -12.67
N PRO A 105 23.91 7.07 -12.46
CA PRO A 105 24.47 7.84 -13.56
C PRO A 105 25.48 7.03 -14.37
N GLU A 106 25.69 7.42 -15.62
CA GLU A 106 26.72 6.82 -16.47
C GLU A 106 28.11 7.00 -15.86
N GLY A 107 28.97 5.99 -16.03
CA GLY A 107 30.31 5.97 -15.44
C GLY A 107 30.39 5.57 -13.96
N LYS A 108 29.26 5.34 -13.29
CA LYS A 108 29.22 4.86 -11.90
C LYS A 108 28.58 3.47 -11.77
N LEU A 109 28.97 2.76 -10.72
CA LEU A 109 28.37 1.50 -10.30
C LEU A 109 27.67 1.69 -8.96
N GLY A 110 26.44 1.18 -8.84
CA GLY A 110 25.69 1.20 -7.59
C GLY A 110 25.98 -0.07 -6.77
N VAL A 111 26.71 0.07 -5.67
CA VAL A 111 26.88 -1.00 -4.69
C VAL A 111 25.63 -1.04 -3.80
N LEU A 112 24.91 -2.17 -3.77
CA LEU A 112 23.77 -2.31 -2.87
C LEU A 112 24.19 -2.90 -1.53
N ILE A 113 23.68 -2.31 -0.47
CA ILE A 113 23.84 -2.76 0.91
C ILE A 113 22.46 -3.15 1.43
N ARG A 114 22.23 -4.44 1.69
CA ARG A 114 20.99 -4.95 2.25
C ARG A 114 20.91 -4.58 3.74
N LEU A 115 19.83 -3.91 4.15
CA LEU A 115 19.63 -3.44 5.53
C LEU A 115 18.88 -4.44 6.42
N PHE A 116 18.27 -5.46 5.82
CA PHE A 116 17.45 -6.48 6.47
C PHE A 116 18.02 -7.89 6.25
N GLY A 117 17.56 -8.85 7.05
CA GLY A 117 17.98 -10.25 6.96
C GLY A 117 18.81 -10.71 8.16
N LYS A 118 19.42 -11.89 8.02
CA LYS A 118 20.28 -12.47 9.07
C LYS A 118 21.59 -11.68 9.19
N GLN A 119 22.21 -11.73 10.36
CA GLN A 119 23.53 -11.14 10.56
C GLN A 119 24.55 -11.86 9.65
N PRO A 120 25.39 -11.12 8.89
CA PRO A 120 26.40 -11.74 8.06
C PRO A 120 27.47 -12.43 8.92
N ASP A 121 28.18 -13.38 8.31
CA ASP A 121 29.36 -13.96 8.96
C ASP A 121 30.43 -12.86 9.08
N PRO A 122 30.99 -12.61 10.27
CA PRO A 122 32.00 -11.56 10.46
C PRO A 122 33.29 -11.79 9.64
N THR A 123 33.50 -13.01 9.14
CA THR A 123 34.69 -13.39 8.36
C THR A 123 34.57 -13.00 6.88
N ARG A 124 33.36 -12.69 6.38
CA ARG A 124 33.14 -12.31 4.98
C ARG A 124 32.70 -10.87 4.85
N VAL A 125 33.19 -10.21 3.81
CA VAL A 125 32.84 -8.82 3.48
C VAL A 125 31.53 -8.76 2.69
N VAL A 126 31.26 -9.78 1.87
CA VAL A 126 30.07 -9.86 1.01
C VAL A 126 28.98 -10.68 1.68
N ALA A 127 27.78 -10.13 1.76
CA ALA A 127 26.62 -10.77 2.35
C ALA A 127 26.06 -11.88 1.45
N GLY A 128 25.74 -13.02 2.06
CA GLY A 128 25.08 -14.13 1.39
C GLY A 128 23.59 -13.87 1.07
N PRO A 129 22.91 -14.87 0.47
CA PRO A 129 21.48 -14.81 0.23
C PRO A 129 20.70 -14.62 1.56
N GLY A 130 19.90 -13.56 1.64
CA GLY A 130 19.07 -13.25 2.81
C GLY A 130 19.83 -12.67 4.02
N GLU A 131 21.10 -12.32 3.88
CA GLU A 131 21.88 -11.67 4.93
C GLU A 131 21.99 -10.17 4.75
N LYS A 132 22.14 -9.47 5.87
CA LYS A 132 22.42 -8.04 5.93
C LYS A 132 23.86 -7.77 5.50
N GLY A 133 24.10 -6.70 4.74
CA GLY A 133 25.44 -6.29 4.31
C GLY A 133 25.56 -6.05 2.80
N VAL A 134 26.80 -5.97 2.30
CA VAL A 134 27.10 -5.65 0.90
C VAL A 134 26.68 -6.80 -0.01
N VAL A 135 25.84 -6.53 -1.00
CA VAL A 135 25.39 -7.54 -1.97
C VAL A 135 26.42 -7.65 -3.08
N GLU A 136 26.77 -8.89 -3.48
CA GLU A 136 27.73 -9.16 -4.55
C GLU A 136 27.34 -8.52 -5.89
N LYS A 137 26.05 -8.55 -6.19
CA LYS A 137 25.50 -7.98 -7.42
C LYS A 137 25.58 -6.45 -7.38
N VAL A 138 26.28 -5.87 -8.34
CA VAL A 138 26.32 -4.43 -8.58
C VAL A 138 25.19 -3.98 -9.52
N LEU A 139 24.72 -2.74 -9.35
CA LEU A 139 23.84 -2.08 -10.31
C LEU A 139 24.66 -1.42 -11.41
N LEU A 140 24.32 -1.77 -12.65
CA LEU A 140 24.82 -1.09 -13.83
C LEU A 140 24.17 0.30 -13.97
N PRO A 141 24.77 1.22 -14.74
CA PRO A 141 24.14 2.49 -15.10
C PRO A 141 22.73 2.29 -15.66
N GLY A 142 21.81 3.17 -15.27
CA GLY A 142 20.41 3.12 -15.66
C GLY A 142 19.43 3.26 -14.50
N ARG A 143 18.14 3.12 -14.82
CA ARG A 143 17.05 3.24 -13.85
C ARG A 143 16.71 1.89 -13.25
N HIS A 144 16.77 1.80 -11.93
CA HIS A 144 16.47 0.59 -11.18
C HIS A 144 15.35 0.85 -10.17
N MET A 145 14.44 -0.11 -10.07
CA MET A 145 13.40 -0.11 -9.05
C MET A 145 13.91 -0.83 -7.80
N ILE A 146 14.50 -0.07 -6.87
CA ILE A 146 15.06 -0.58 -5.62
C ILE A 146 14.32 0.04 -4.44
N ASN A 147 13.94 -0.81 -3.47
CA ASN A 147 13.28 -0.35 -2.27
C ASN A 147 14.27 0.40 -1.35
N PRO A 148 14.10 1.72 -1.13
CA PRO A 148 15.03 2.53 -0.34
C PRO A 148 15.03 2.18 1.15
N TYR A 149 13.96 1.53 1.63
CA TYR A 149 13.88 1.06 3.02
C TYR A 149 14.61 -0.26 3.24
N ALA A 150 14.76 -1.06 2.17
CA ALA A 150 15.35 -2.39 2.24
C ALA A 150 16.83 -2.39 1.86
N TYR A 151 17.25 -1.49 0.96
CA TYR A 151 18.61 -1.39 0.45
C TYR A 151 19.12 0.05 0.55
N ARG A 152 20.37 0.21 0.97
CA ARG A 152 21.16 1.43 0.84
C ARG A 152 22.04 1.30 -0.40
N ILE A 153 22.15 2.36 -1.19
CA ILE A 153 23.00 2.37 -2.38
C ILE A 153 24.18 3.30 -2.15
N GLU A 154 25.37 2.83 -2.48
CA GLU A 154 26.58 3.64 -2.55
C GLU A 154 27.07 3.67 -4.00
N LEU A 155 27.25 4.87 -4.54
CA LEU A 155 27.74 5.06 -5.90
C LEU A 155 29.27 5.08 -5.86
N GLN A 156 29.88 4.15 -6.58
CA GLN A 156 31.32 4.06 -6.76
C GLN A 156 31.68 4.36 -8.21
N ASP A 157 32.83 4.98 -8.44
CA ASP A 157 33.30 5.25 -9.79
C ASP A 157 33.74 3.93 -10.44
N LYS A 158 33.44 3.79 -11.74
CA LYS A 158 33.86 2.61 -12.50
C LYS A 158 35.37 2.68 -12.71
N VAL A 159 36.10 1.73 -12.13
CA VAL A 159 37.55 1.54 -12.32
C VAL A 159 37.83 0.98 -13.71
#